data_AF-A0A9Q8QFF0-F1
#
_entry.id   AF-A0A9Q8QFF0-F1
#
_cell.length_a   1.000
_cell.length_b   1.000
_cell.length_c   1.000
_cell.angle_alpha   90.00
_cell.angle_beta   90.00
_cell.angle_gamma   90.00
#
_symmetry.space_group_name_H-M   'P 1'
#
loop_
_entity.id
_entity.type
_entity.pdbx_description
1 polymer ?
#
loop_
_entity_poly.entity_id
_entity_poly.type
_entity_poly.pdbx_seq_one_letter_code
_entity_poly.pdbx_strand_id
1 'polypeptide(L)'
;MEYTAEELANIKKRISENMASVAEQQRELDDTLAFIADLESESLRQMARSSSSSRKKRNLPEPKPVEEQKADMERKRARIERNLGLMWEKIHDLQEQERMLEGK
;
A
#
# COMPACT_ATOMS: atom_id res chain seq x y z
N MET A 1 0.80 12.48 39.65
CA MET A 1 1.06 11.27 38.87
C MET A 1 2.44 11.45 38.27
N GLU A 2 3.45 10.80 38.85
CA GLU A 2 4.78 10.71 38.24
C GLU A 2 4.62 9.85 36.99
N TYR A 3 4.59 10.49 35.82
CA TYR A 3 4.69 9.76 34.57
C TYR A 3 6.14 9.29 34.44
N THR A 4 6.36 8.00 34.28
CA THR A 4 7.68 7.38 34.50
C THR A 4 8.46 7.28 33.19
N ALA A 5 9.79 7.27 33.29
CA ALA A 5 10.68 7.02 32.14
C ALA A 5 10.31 5.73 31.36
N GLU A 6 9.61 4.80 32.01
CA GLU A 6 9.05 3.59 31.43
C GLU A 6 7.90 3.86 30.45
N GLU A 7 7.01 4.81 30.74
CA GLU A 7 5.92 5.20 29.83
C GLU A 7 6.46 5.87 28.57
N LEU A 8 7.46 6.74 28.72
CA LEU A 8 8.16 7.36 27.59
C LEU A 8 8.88 6.32 26.73
N ALA A 9 9.57 5.36 27.36
CA ALA A 9 10.22 4.26 26.64
C ALA A 9 9.20 3.40 25.87
N ASN A 10 8.03 3.15 26.46
CA ASN A 10 6.97 2.39 25.82
C ASN A 10 6.36 3.14 24.62
N ILE A 11 6.13 4.45 24.73
CA ILE A 11 5.67 5.28 23.60
C ILE A 11 6.68 5.27 22.47
N LYS A 12 7.97 5.50 22.76
CA LYS A 12 9.06 5.44 21.76
C LYS A 12 9.11 4.08 21.05
N LYS A 13 8.96 2.99 21.80
CA LYS A 13 8.88 1.64 21.23
C LYS A 13 7.68 1.48 20.30
N ARG A 14 6.49 1.90 20.72
CA ARG A 14 5.27 1.84 19.90
C ARG A 14 5.40 2.68 18.63
N ILE A 15 6.01 3.86 18.69
CA ILE A 15 6.30 4.68 17.50
C ILE A 15 7.18 3.89 16.54
N SER A 16 8.29 3.32 17.02
CA SER A 16 9.20 2.52 16.19
C SER A 16 8.52 1.31 15.55
N GLU A 17 7.64 0.62 16.28
CA GLU A 17 6.89 -0.52 15.75
C GLU A 17 5.91 -0.09 14.65
N ASN A 18 5.13 0.99 14.87
CA ASN A 18 4.21 1.48 13.85
C ASN A 18 4.98 2.01 12.62
N MET A 19 6.14 2.65 12.80
CA MET A 19 7.01 3.07 11.70
C MET A 19 7.53 1.88 10.87
N ALA A 20 7.88 0.77 11.51
CA ALA A 20 8.28 -0.45 10.80
C ALA A 20 7.11 -1.03 9.98
N SER A 21 5.90 -1.06 10.54
CA SER A 21 4.70 -1.48 9.81
C SER A 21 4.34 -0.54 8.65
N VAL A 22 4.53 0.78 8.82
CA VAL A 22 4.36 1.76 7.73
C VAL A 22 5.34 1.46 6.60
N ALA A 23 6.60 1.18 6.91
CA ALA A 23 7.60 0.85 5.89
C ALA A 23 7.26 -0.44 5.12
N GLU A 24 6.70 -1.45 5.79
CA GLU A 24 6.23 -2.67 5.15
C GLU A 24 5.03 -2.40 4.23
N GLN A 25 4.04 -1.66 4.70
CA GLN A 25 2.86 -1.29 3.90
C GLN A 25 3.20 -0.38 2.72
N GLN A 26 4.19 0.51 2.88
CA GLN A 26 4.69 1.33 1.78
C GLN A 26 5.32 0.46 0.68
N ARG A 27 6.10 -0.56 1.04
CA ARG A 27 6.63 -1.51 0.04
C ARG A 27 5.51 -2.27 -0.66
N GLU A 28 4.49 -2.72 0.07
CA GLU A 28 3.33 -3.40 -0.56
C GLU A 28 2.57 -2.46 -1.52
N LEU A 29 2.46 -1.18 -1.17
CA LEU A 29 1.88 -0.16 -2.04
C LEU A 29 2.71 0.02 -3.30
N ASP A 30 4.02 0.18 -3.17
CA ASP A 30 4.95 0.36 -4.28
C ASP A 30 4.91 -0.83 -5.24
N ASP A 31 4.90 -2.06 -4.71
CA ASP A 31 4.76 -3.29 -5.51
C ASP A 31 3.41 -3.35 -6.25
N THR A 32 2.33 -2.92 -5.58
CA THR A 32 0.98 -2.87 -6.19
C THR A 32 0.93 -1.84 -7.32
N LEU A 33 1.56 -0.68 -7.13
CA LEU A 33 1.65 0.37 -8.15
C LEU A 33 2.49 -0.08 -9.36
N ALA A 34 3.62 -0.74 -9.11
CA ALA A 34 4.45 -1.31 -10.18
C ALA A 34 3.66 -2.32 -11.02
N PHE A 35 2.91 -3.21 -10.36
CA PHE A 35 2.07 -4.18 -11.06
C PHE A 35 0.95 -3.54 -11.89
N ILE A 36 0.29 -2.49 -11.37
CA ILE A 36 -0.71 -1.73 -12.14
C ILE A 36 -0.08 -1.10 -13.39
N ALA A 37 1.10 -0.49 -13.25
CA ALA A 37 1.82 0.12 -14.37
C ALA A 37 2.22 -0.92 -15.44
N ASP A 38 2.66 -2.10 -15.01
CA ASP A 38 2.99 -3.20 -15.91
C ASP A 38 1.75 -3.68 -16.69
N LEU A 39 0.60 -3.86 -16.02
CA LEU A 39 -0.67 -4.22 -16.66
C LEU A 39 -1.11 -3.21 -17.73
N GLU A 40 -0.98 -1.91 -17.44
CA GLU A 40 -1.30 -0.84 -18.40
C GLU A 40 -0.38 -0.91 -19.62
N SER A 41 0.92 -1.15 -19.41
CA SER A 41 1.89 -1.29 -20.49
C SER A 41 1.63 -2.51 -21.37
N GLU A 42 1.20 -3.63 -20.78
CA GLU A 42 0.90 -4.86 -21.50
C GLU A 42 -0.40 -4.74 -22.30
N SER A 43 -1.43 -4.12 -21.72
CA SER A 43 -2.69 -3.80 -22.43
C SER A 43 -2.43 -2.95 -23.66
N LEU A 44 -1.63 -1.87 -23.53
CA LEU A 44 -1.24 -1.01 -24.65
C LEU A 44 -0.51 -1.79 -25.75
N ARG A 45 0.41 -2.70 -25.39
CA ARG A 45 1.12 -3.56 -26.34
C ARG A 45 0.19 -4.55 -27.03
N GLN A 46 -0.78 -5.12 -26.33
CA GLN A 46 -1.77 -6.01 -26.94
C GLN A 46 -2.66 -5.25 -27.92
N MET A 47 -3.19 -4.08 -27.55
CA MET A 47 -3.98 -3.24 -28.46
C MET A 47 -3.20 -2.85 -29.73
N ALA A 48 -1.90 -2.50 -29.60
CA ALA A 48 -1.03 -2.21 -30.73
C ALA A 48 -0.78 -3.41 -31.66
N ARG A 49 -0.89 -4.65 -31.16
CA ARG A 49 -0.73 -5.89 -31.94
C ARG A 49 -2.05 -6.39 -32.53
N SER A 50 -3.17 -6.14 -31.87
CA SER A 50 -4.51 -6.52 -32.29
C SER A 50 -4.98 -5.77 -33.55
N SER A 51 -4.41 -4.59 -33.84
CA SER A 51 -4.61 -3.89 -35.11
C SER A 51 -3.93 -4.57 -36.32
N SER A 52 -3.09 -5.60 -36.11
CA SER A 52 -2.26 -6.21 -37.16
C SER A 52 -2.46 -7.72 -37.37
N SER A 53 -3.30 -8.43 -36.60
CA SER A 53 -3.36 -9.90 -36.71
C SER A 53 -4.74 -10.51 -36.44
N SER A 54 -5.46 -10.78 -37.54
CA SER A 54 -6.63 -11.67 -37.57
C SER A 54 -6.19 -13.14 -37.68
N ARG A 55 -5.85 -13.80 -36.56
CA ARG A 55 -5.68 -15.27 -36.56
C ARG A 55 -5.99 -15.93 -35.20
N LYS A 56 -7.21 -16.48 -35.14
CA LYS A 56 -7.63 -17.78 -34.57
C LYS A 56 -6.76 -18.34 -33.42
N LYS A 57 -7.28 -18.34 -32.19
CA LYS A 57 -6.85 -19.27 -31.13
C LYS A 57 -8.03 -19.97 -30.46
N ARG A 58 -7.77 -21.23 -30.11
CA ARG A 58 -8.67 -22.29 -29.64
C ARG A 58 -8.72 -22.33 -28.11
N ASN A 59 -9.90 -22.64 -27.56
CA ASN A 59 -10.22 -23.25 -26.26
C ASN A 59 -9.11 -23.33 -25.20
N LEU A 60 -8.69 -22.18 -24.68
CA LEU A 60 -8.08 -22.06 -23.35
C LEU A 60 -9.05 -21.23 -22.50
N PRO A 61 -9.14 -21.47 -21.18
CA PRO A 61 -9.89 -20.58 -20.30
C PRO A 61 -9.37 -19.16 -20.48
N GLU A 62 -10.27 -18.22 -20.74
CA GLU A 62 -9.89 -16.82 -20.90
C GLU A 62 -9.25 -16.33 -19.60
N PRO A 63 -8.01 -15.80 -19.65
CA PRO A 63 -7.47 -15.11 -18.50
C PRO A 63 -8.43 -13.98 -18.10
N LYS A 64 -8.54 -13.69 -16.80
CA LYS A 64 -9.37 -12.57 -16.31
C LYS A 64 -9.07 -11.32 -17.16
N PRO A 65 -10.10 -10.58 -17.60
CA PRO A 65 -9.90 -9.33 -18.33
C PRO A 65 -8.91 -8.43 -17.57
N VAL A 66 -8.01 -7.77 -18.30
CA VAL A 66 -6.98 -6.89 -17.71
C VAL A 66 -7.64 -5.79 -16.87
N GLU A 67 -8.83 -5.37 -17.27
CA GLU A 67 -9.70 -4.40 -16.63
C GLU A 67 -10.20 -4.89 -15.27
N GLU A 68 -10.57 -6.17 -15.15
CA GLU A 68 -10.94 -6.77 -13.86
C GLU A 68 -9.73 -6.89 -12.94
N GLN A 69 -8.58 -7.30 -13.47
CA GLN A 69 -7.34 -7.39 -12.70
C GLN A 69 -6.89 -6.00 -12.20
N LYS A 70 -6.99 -4.97 -13.05
CA LYS A 70 -6.70 -3.59 -12.69
C LYS A 70 -7.65 -3.09 -11.61
N ALA A 71 -8.95 -3.33 -11.74
CA ALA A 71 -9.93 -2.91 -10.74
C ALA A 71 -9.68 -3.58 -9.37
N ASP A 72 -9.31 -4.86 -9.33
CA ASP A 72 -8.95 -5.56 -8.11
C ASP A 72 -7.68 -4.96 -7.46
N MET A 73 -6.68 -4.59 -8.27
CA MET A 73 -5.46 -3.95 -7.79
C MET A 73 -5.68 -2.51 -7.32
N GLU A 74 -6.53 -1.75 -7.99
CA GLU A 74 -6.93 -0.39 -7.55
C GLU A 74 -7.67 -0.43 -6.21
N ARG A 75 -8.56 -1.41 -6.00
CA ARG A 75 -9.19 -1.64 -4.69
C ARG A 75 -8.16 -1.98 -3.62
N LYS A 76 -7.19 -2.84 -3.96
CA LYS A 76 -6.08 -3.20 -3.05
C LYS A 76 -5.27 -1.96 -2.67
N ARG A 77 -4.86 -1.14 -3.66
CA ARG A 77 -4.17 0.14 -3.48
C ARG A 77 -4.93 1.05 -2.52
N ALA A 78 -6.21 1.32 -2.79
CA ALA A 78 -7.02 2.20 -1.97
C ALA A 78 -7.14 1.73 -0.51
N ARG A 79 -7.17 0.40 -0.29
CA ARG A 79 -7.15 -0.18 1.05
C ARG A 79 -5.82 0.06 1.77
N ILE A 80 -4.69 -0.13 1.07
CA ILE A 80 -3.36 0.10 1.64
C ILE A 80 -3.18 1.58 1.97
N GLU A 81 -3.53 2.49 1.06
CA GLU A 81 -3.45 3.94 1.28
C GLU A 81 -4.28 4.38 2.50
N ARG A 82 -5.50 3.85 2.67
CA ARG A 82 -6.32 4.12 3.86
C ARG A 82 -5.62 3.62 5.13
N ASN A 83 -5.06 2.41 5.12
CA ASN A 83 -4.39 1.85 6.29
C ASN A 83 -3.14 2.65 6.66
N LEU A 84 -2.34 3.06 5.66
CA LEU A 84 -1.19 3.94 5.87
C LEU A 84 -1.61 5.26 6.51
N GLY A 85 -2.70 5.88 6.05
CA GLY A 85 -3.24 7.10 6.66
C GLY A 85 -3.57 6.94 8.15
N LEU A 86 -4.25 5.85 8.52
CA LEU A 86 -4.57 5.54 9.92
C LEU A 86 -3.32 5.28 10.77
N MET A 87 -2.29 4.63 10.21
CA MET A 87 -1.02 4.42 10.91
C MET A 87 -0.29 5.74 11.16
N TRP A 88 -0.29 6.65 10.17
CA TRP A 88 0.30 7.97 10.33
C TRP A 88 -0.40 8.81 11.39
N GLU A 89 -1.73 8.79 11.43
CA GLU A 89 -2.51 9.44 12.49
C GLU A 89 -2.13 8.90 13.87
N LYS A 90 -2.05 7.58 14.02
CA LYS A 90 -1.62 6.95 15.27
C LYS A 90 -0.18 7.29 15.68
N ILE A 91 0.74 7.39 14.72
CA ILE A 91 2.12 7.82 14.98
C ILE A 91 2.14 9.27 15.45
N HIS A 92 1.37 10.14 14.81
CA HIS A 92 1.23 11.54 15.21
C HIS A 92 0.72 11.66 16.65
N ASP A 93 -0.33 10.91 17.00
CA ASP A 93 -0.89 10.91 18.36
C ASP A 93 0.14 10.44 19.40
N LEU A 94 0.92 9.41 19.08
CA LEU A 94 1.99 8.92 19.96
C LEU A 94 3.12 9.95 20.11
N GLN A 95 3.49 10.66 19.05
CA GLN A 95 4.48 11.74 19.10
C GLN A 95 3.97 12.94 19.90
N GLU A 96 2.66 13.22 19.86
CA GLU A 96 2.07 14.25 20.70
C GLU A 96 2.08 13.85 22.18
N GLN A 97 1.76 12.59 22.48
CA GLN A 97 1.90 12.04 23.84
C GLN A 97 3.35 12.10 24.33
N GLU A 98 4.33 11.76 23.48
CA GLU A 98 5.75 11.88 23.78
C GLU A 98 6.13 13.32 24.15
N ARG A 99 5.76 14.31 23.33
CA ARG A 99 6.03 15.74 23.59
C ARG A 99 5.43 16.22 24.91
N MET A 100 4.20 15.78 25.21
CA MET A 100 3.51 16.14 26.46
C MET A 100 4.16 15.54 27.70
N LEU A 101 4.89 14.44 27.54
CA LEU A 101 5.64 13.79 28.62
C LEU A 101 7.06 14.34 28.77
N GLU A 102 7.72 14.74 27.68
CA GLU A 102 9.05 15.37 27.73
C GLU A 102 8.99 16.85 28.17
N GLY A 103 7.86 17.52 27.98
CA GLY A 103 7.64 18.92 28.42
C GLY A 103 7.18 19.08 29.88
N LYS A 104 7.04 17.98 30.63
CA LYS A 104 6.72 17.96 32.07
C LYS A 104 7.97 17.68 32.89
#